data_AF-X0XWN0-F1
#
_entry.id   AF-X0XWN0-F1
#
_cell.length_a   1.000
_cell.length_b   1.000
_cell.length_c   1.000
_cell.angle_alpha   90.00
_cell.angle_beta   90.00
_cell.angle_gamma   90.00
#
_symmetry.space_group_name_H-M   'P 1'
#
loop_
_entity.id
_entity.type
_entity.pdbx_description
1 polymer ?
#
loop_
_entity_poly.entity_id
_entity_poly.type
_entity_poly.pdbx_seq_one_letter_code
_entity_poly.pdbx_strand_id
1 'polypeptide(L)'
;AWNFGPNNEETITVKEVVKNIKNIWGRIYYEISQSEQDLHEANLLKLDCSKAFSKLKWEPIWSKDKSIESTIKWYRNFYENNNILSLEDIANYVHAANNKNMEWAK
;
A
#
# COMPACT_ATOMS: atom_id res chain seq x y z
N ALA A 1 14.43 -3.09 -18.58
CA ALA A 1 14.32 -3.02 -17.10
C ALA A 1 13.39 -4.11 -16.58
N TRP A 2 13.39 -4.37 -15.27
CA TRP A 2 12.34 -5.11 -14.55
C TRP A 2 11.56 -4.10 -13.71
N ASN A 3 10.25 -4.03 -13.88
CA ASN A 3 9.38 -3.13 -13.12
C ASN A 3 8.48 -3.95 -12.20
N PHE A 4 8.28 -3.44 -10.99
CA PHE A 4 7.43 -4.02 -9.96
C PHE A 4 6.48 -2.93 -9.49
N GLY A 5 5.19 -3.26 -9.45
CA GLY A 5 4.15 -2.29 -9.15
C GLY A 5 2.83 -2.97 -8.84
N PRO A 6 1.86 -2.19 -8.33
CA PRO A 6 0.54 -2.70 -7.97
C PRO A 6 -0.22 -3.19 -9.20
N ASN A 7 -1.32 -3.90 -8.96
CA ASN A 7 -2.17 -4.36 -10.07
C ASN A 7 -2.80 -3.17 -10.79
N ASN A 8 -3.16 -3.38 -12.06
CA ASN A 8 -3.56 -2.27 -12.93
C ASN A 8 -4.79 -1.48 -12.42
N GLU A 9 -5.61 -2.09 -11.58
CA GLU A 9 -6.87 -1.58 -11.03
C GLU A 9 -6.71 -0.89 -9.65
N GLU A 10 -5.49 -0.78 -9.13
CA GLU A 10 -5.25 -0.37 -7.74
C GLU A 10 -4.87 1.11 -7.55
N THR A 11 -5.25 1.99 -8.48
CA THR A 11 -5.09 3.43 -8.26
C THR A 11 -6.03 3.90 -7.13
N ILE A 12 -5.51 4.76 -6.26
CA ILE A 12 -6.26 5.41 -5.17
C ILE A 12 -5.82 6.87 -5.09
N THR A 13 -6.76 7.77 -4.82
CA THR A 13 -6.46 9.19 -4.63
C THR A 13 -5.88 9.44 -3.24
N VAL A 14 -5.09 10.50 -3.09
CA VAL A 14 -4.59 10.95 -1.77
C VAL A 14 -5.75 11.19 -0.79
N LYS A 15 -6.87 11.74 -1.27
CA LYS A 15 -8.08 11.97 -0.48
C LYS A 15 -8.65 10.68 0.13
N GLU A 16 -8.69 9.59 -0.63
CA GLU A 16 -9.16 8.30 -0.14
C GLU A 16 -8.18 7.69 0.87
N VAL A 17 -6.86 7.87 0.66
CA VAL A 17 -5.84 7.44 1.63
C VAL A 17 -6.04 8.13 2.99
N VAL A 18 -6.14 9.47 3.02
CA VAL A 18 -6.33 10.19 4.31
C VAL A 18 -7.67 9.87 4.98
N LYS A 19 -8.72 9.57 4.20
CA LYS A 19 -9.99 9.08 4.73
C LYS A 19 -9.85 7.70 5.39
N ASN A 20 -9.12 6.77 4.77
CA ASN A 20 -8.83 5.46 5.36
C ASN A 20 -8.01 5.58 6.65
N ILE A 21 -7.02 6.48 6.68
CA ILE A 21 -6.24 6.80 7.89
C ILE A 21 -7.17 7.25 9.01
N LYS A 22 -8.06 8.23 8.75
CA LYS A 22 -9.00 8.73 9.76
C LYS A 22 -9.92 7.63 10.30
N ASN A 23 -10.41 6.75 9.43
CA ASN A 23 -11.31 5.67 9.81
C ASN A 23 -10.65 4.62 10.72
N ILE A 24 -9.38 4.27 10.44
CA ILE A 24 -8.64 3.24 11.19
C ILE A 24 -8.00 3.84 12.44
N TRP A 25 -7.53 5.09 12.36
CA TRP A 25 -6.89 5.81 13.44
C TRP A 25 -7.60 7.14 13.70
N GLY A 26 -8.64 7.07 14.55
CA GLY A 26 -9.53 8.20 14.84
C GLY A 26 -8.86 9.45 15.42
N ARG A 27 -7.62 9.36 15.91
CA ARG A 27 -6.84 10.49 16.45
C ARG A 27 -6.20 11.37 15.37
N ILE A 28 -6.07 10.88 14.14
CA ILE A 28 -5.54 11.69 13.04
C ILE A 28 -6.59 12.68 12.59
N TYR A 29 -6.24 13.93 12.34
CA TYR A 29 -7.12 14.93 11.73
C TYR A 29 -6.41 15.50 10.51
N TYR A 30 -7.18 15.77 9.45
CA TYR A 30 -6.67 16.39 8.24
C TYR A 30 -7.69 17.41 7.74
N GLU A 31 -7.19 18.42 7.05
CA GLU A 31 -7.99 19.44 6.37
C GLU A 31 -7.63 19.43 4.89
N ILE A 32 -8.60 19.70 4.03
CA ILE A 32 -8.37 19.86 2.59
C ILE A 32 -8.40 21.35 2.32
N SER A 33 -7.23 21.96 2.17
CA SER A 33 -7.12 23.35 1.73
C SER A 33 -7.39 23.43 0.23
N GLN A 34 -8.33 24.28 -0.18
CA GLN A 34 -8.50 24.65 -1.58
C GLN A 34 -7.58 25.82 -1.88
N SER A 35 -6.69 25.67 -2.85
CA SER A 35 -5.82 26.73 -3.35
C SER A 35 -6.30 27.12 -4.76
N GLU A 36 -6.39 28.41 -5.06
CA GLU A 36 -6.73 28.89 -6.41
C GLU A 36 -5.63 28.57 -7.45
N GLN A 37 -4.46 28.12 -6.99
CA GLN A 37 -3.30 27.71 -7.78
C GLN A 37 -3.04 26.21 -7.66
N ASP A 38 -4.09 25.40 -7.75
CA ASP A 38 -3.95 23.95 -7.89
C ASP A 38 -3.15 23.64 -9.17
N LEU A 39 -1.85 23.42 -9.01
CA LEU A 39 -0.98 22.93 -10.07
C LEU A 39 -1.53 21.58 -10.51
N HIS A 40 -1.79 21.42 -11.81
CA HIS A 40 -2.13 20.11 -12.35
C HIS A 40 -1.01 19.13 -12.00
N GLU A 41 -1.34 18.11 -11.20
CA GLU A 41 -0.44 17.02 -10.91
C GLU A 41 0.00 16.39 -12.24
N ALA A 42 1.27 15.96 -12.32
CA ALA A 42 1.75 15.26 -13.50
C ALA A 42 0.82 14.08 -13.82
N ASN A 43 0.56 13.82 -15.11
CA ASN A 43 -0.21 12.66 -15.54
C ASN A 43 0.26 11.40 -14.79
N LEU A 44 -0.68 10.61 -14.27
CA LEU A 44 -0.40 9.43 -13.45
C LEU A 44 0.69 8.56 -14.10
N LEU A 45 1.89 8.59 -13.52
CA LEU A 45 2.99 7.78 -13.99
C LEU A 45 2.79 6.36 -13.50
N LYS A 46 2.70 5.41 -14.43
CA LYS A 46 2.55 3.99 -14.14
C LYS A 46 3.57 3.18 -14.92
N LEU A 47 4.21 2.24 -14.24
CA LEU A 47 5.17 1.34 -14.87
C LEU A 47 4.45 0.12 -15.45
N ASP A 48 4.84 -0.28 -16.66
CA ASP A 48 4.45 -1.58 -17.20
C ASP A 48 5.23 -2.69 -16.48
N CYS A 49 4.50 -3.49 -15.69
CA CYS A 49 5.02 -4.61 -14.91
C CYS A 49 4.80 -5.97 -15.60
N SER A 50 4.29 -6.00 -16.84
CA SER A 50 3.93 -7.22 -17.57
C SER A 50 5.11 -8.19 -17.71
N LYS A 51 6.34 -7.67 -17.78
CA LYS A 51 7.55 -8.50 -17.83
C LYS A 51 7.77 -9.29 -16.54
N ALA A 52 7.61 -8.67 -15.37
CA ALA A 52 7.76 -9.34 -14.08
C ALA A 52 6.64 -10.39 -13.88
N PHE A 53 5.41 -10.04 -14.22
CA PHE A 53 4.25 -10.95 -14.17
C PHE A 53 4.47 -12.19 -15.04
N SER A 54 4.83 -12.00 -16.31
CA SER A 54 4.92 -13.11 -17.26
C SER A 54 6.20 -13.96 -17.12
N LYS A 55 7.32 -13.38 -16.70
CA LYS A 55 8.63 -14.07 -16.70
C LYS A 55 9.09 -14.52 -15.32
N LEU A 56 8.72 -13.80 -14.26
CA LEU A 56 9.06 -14.17 -12.88
C LEU A 56 7.90 -14.82 -12.14
N LYS A 57 6.69 -14.84 -12.74
CA LYS A 57 5.45 -15.20 -12.05
C LYS A 57 5.28 -14.43 -10.74
N TRP A 58 5.80 -13.21 -10.73
CA TRP A 58 5.68 -12.29 -9.61
C TRP A 58 4.31 -11.61 -9.68
N GLU A 59 3.71 -11.30 -8.55
CA GLU A 59 2.52 -10.46 -8.44
C GLU A 59 2.51 -9.74 -7.07
N PRO A 60 1.85 -8.58 -6.95
CA PRO A 60 1.62 -7.94 -5.66
C PRO A 60 0.70 -8.81 -4.79
N ILE A 61 1.05 -8.95 -3.51
CA ILE A 61 0.35 -9.86 -2.60
C ILE A 61 -0.77 -9.15 -1.86
N TRP A 62 -0.45 -8.05 -1.20
CA TRP A 62 -1.45 -7.24 -0.51
C TRP A 62 -2.15 -6.31 -1.49
N SER A 63 -3.47 -6.19 -1.32
CA SER A 63 -4.23 -5.16 -2.01
C SER A 63 -3.87 -3.77 -1.51
N LYS A 64 -4.32 -2.73 -2.24
CA LYS A 64 -4.21 -1.33 -1.77
C LYS A 64 -4.78 -1.13 -0.36
N ASP A 65 -5.96 -1.68 -0.08
CA ASP A 65 -6.63 -1.53 1.21
C ASP A 65 -5.85 -2.24 2.33
N LYS A 66 -5.33 -3.44 2.06
CA LYS A 66 -4.55 -4.18 3.05
C LYS A 66 -3.21 -3.50 3.35
N SER A 67 -2.58 -2.95 2.32
CA SER A 67 -1.32 -2.21 2.45
C SER A 67 -1.50 -0.94 3.29
N ILE A 68 -2.56 -0.18 3.02
CA ILE A 68 -2.93 1.01 3.80
C ILE A 68 -3.24 0.61 5.25
N GLU A 69 -4.07 -0.42 5.46
CA GLU A 69 -4.45 -0.89 6.80
C GLU A 69 -3.22 -1.27 7.63
N SER A 70 -2.33 -2.09 7.08
CA SER A 70 -1.13 -2.58 7.78
C SER A 70 -0.18 -1.42 8.10
N THR A 71 -0.01 -0.48 7.17
CA THR A 71 0.79 0.74 7.39
C THR A 71 0.24 1.57 8.55
N ILE A 72 -1.06 1.82 8.59
CA ILE A 72 -1.69 2.60 9.67
C ILE A 72 -1.56 1.89 11.01
N LYS A 73 -1.79 0.57 11.06
CA LYS A 73 -1.64 -0.22 12.28
C LYS A 73 -0.22 -0.19 12.82
N TRP A 74 0.78 -0.30 11.95
CA TRP A 74 2.18 -0.21 12.32
C TRP A 74 2.48 1.13 13.01
N TYR A 75 2.15 2.24 12.37
CA TYR A 75 2.39 3.58 12.94
C TYR A 75 1.60 3.81 14.22
N ARG A 76 0.32 3.45 14.24
CA ARG A 76 -0.52 3.59 15.43
C ARG A 76 0.08 2.85 16.61
N ASN A 77 0.50 1.61 16.43
CA ASN A 77 1.05 0.78 17.48
C ASN A 77 2.42 1.27 17.96
N PHE A 78 3.24 1.80 17.04
CA PHE A 78 4.49 2.47 17.40
C PHE A 78 4.24 3.70 18.29
N TYR A 79 3.36 4.61 17.88
CA TYR A 79 3.14 5.86 18.60
C TYR A 79 2.29 5.71 19.88
N GLU A 80 1.34 4.78 19.92
CA GLU A 80 0.44 4.62 21.06
C GLU A 80 0.95 3.60 22.09
N ASN A 81 1.69 2.59 21.64
CA ASN A 81 2.08 1.44 22.48
C ASN A 81 3.60 1.20 22.52
N ASN A 82 4.42 2.01 21.82
CA ASN A 82 5.87 1.78 21.65
C ASN A 82 6.20 0.37 21.14
N ASN A 83 5.31 -0.23 20.35
CA ASN A 83 5.45 -1.59 19.85
C ASN A 83 5.65 -1.58 18.32
N ILE A 84 6.65 -2.33 17.85
CA ILE A 84 7.07 -2.39 16.44
C ILE A 84 6.55 -3.68 15.82
N LEU A 85 5.75 -3.56 14.76
CA LEU A 85 5.11 -4.71 14.10
C LEU A 85 5.87 -5.25 12.89
N SER A 86 7.08 -4.76 12.60
CA SER A 86 7.77 -5.04 11.33
C SER A 86 7.97 -6.54 11.06
N LEU A 87 8.36 -7.33 12.07
CA LEU A 87 8.55 -8.78 11.91
C LEU A 87 7.22 -9.51 11.69
N GLU A 88 6.17 -9.06 12.38
CA GLU A 88 4.82 -9.60 12.22
C GLU A 88 4.27 -9.28 10.82
N ASP A 89 4.44 -8.05 10.34
CA ASP A 89 4.02 -7.64 9.00
C ASP A 89 4.76 -8.40 7.89
N ILE A 90 6.06 -8.65 8.06
CA ILE A 90 6.83 -9.52 7.13
C ILE A 90 6.25 -10.94 7.14
N ALA A 91 6.05 -11.54 8.32
CA ALA A 91 5.49 -12.88 8.44
C ALA A 91 4.09 -12.97 7.81
N ASN A 92 3.25 -11.97 8.04
CA ASN A 92 1.92 -11.86 7.46
C ASN A 92 1.95 -11.74 5.93
N TYR A 93 2.91 -10.98 5.38
CA TYR A 93 3.09 -10.85 3.93
C TYR A 93 3.52 -12.17 3.29
N VAL A 94 4.50 -12.86 3.88
CA VAL A 94 4.97 -14.18 3.41
C VAL A 94 3.85 -15.22 3.51
N HIS A 95 3.09 -15.24 4.60
CA HIS A 95 1.94 -16.12 4.75
C HIS A 95 0.87 -15.85 3.68
N ALA A 96 0.56 -14.58 3.41
CA ALA A 96 -0.37 -14.21 2.34
C ALA A 96 0.14 -14.64 0.95
N ALA A 97 1.45 -14.55 0.70
CA ALA A 97 2.07 -15.01 -0.54
C ALA A 97 1.99 -16.53 -0.69
N ASN A 98 2.21 -17.28 0.39
CA ASN A 98 2.03 -18.73 0.43
C ASN A 98 0.59 -19.14 0.14
N ASN A 99 -0.39 -18.45 0.71
CA ASN A 99 -1.81 -18.70 0.42
C ASN A 99 -2.18 -18.42 -1.04
N LYS A 100 -1.46 -17.51 -1.70
CA LYS A 100 -1.57 -17.27 -3.15
C LYS A 100 -0.71 -18.23 -4.00
N ASN A 101 -0.07 -19.22 -3.39
CA ASN A 101 0.80 -20.20 -4.05
C ASN A 101 1.98 -19.57 -4.82
N MET A 102 2.52 -18.46 -4.32
CA MET A 102 3.64 -17.78 -4.95
C MET A 102 4.90 -18.62 -4.95
N GLU A 103 5.53 -18.77 -6.12
CA GLU A 103 6.70 -19.63 -6.28
C GLU A 103 7.89 -19.18 -5.42
N TRP A 104 8.01 -17.88 -5.15
CA TRP A 104 9.09 -17.31 -4.35
C TRP A 104 8.87 -17.36 -2.83
N ALA A 105 7.65 -17.70 -2.38
CA ALA A 105 7.29 -17.70 -0.96
C ALA A 105 7.42 -19.08 -0.28
N LYS A 106 7.66 -20.13 -1.08
CA LYS A 106 7.81 -21.52 -0.67
C LYS A 106 9.12 -21.78 0.07
#